data_AF-A0A2N0X7C0-F1
#
_entry.id   AF-A0A2N0X7C0-F1
#
_cell.length_a   1.000
_cell.length_b   1.000
_cell.length_c   1.000
_cell.angle_alpha   90.00
_cell.angle_beta   90.00
_cell.angle_gamma   90.00
#
_symmetry.space_group_name_H-M   'P 1'
#
loop_
_entity.id
_entity.type
_entity.pdbx_description
1 polymer ?
#
loop_
_entity_poly.entity_id
_entity_poly.type
_entity_poly.pdbx_seq_one_letter_code
_entity_poly.pdbx_strand_id
1 'polypeptide(L)'
;MSPKKKPKDPIFNRIRVLRAERDMSRNQLAELIDVNPQTIGALERGDHSPSLDLAFRICDVFDLPVEAVFSRSEFAPMSTAIYQK
;
A
#
# COMPACT_ATOMS: atom_id res chain seq x y z
N MET A 1 -19.56 6.99 14.52
CA MET A 1 -18.83 5.76 14.16
C MET A 1 -17.75 5.54 15.19
N SER A 2 -17.74 4.39 15.87
CA SER A 2 -16.70 4.04 16.83
C SER A 2 -15.33 4.00 16.13
N PRO A 3 -14.26 4.56 16.73
CA PRO A 3 -12.93 4.46 16.15
C PRO A 3 -12.55 2.98 16.04
N LYS A 4 -12.24 2.52 14.82
CA LYS A 4 -11.72 1.15 14.62
C LYS A 4 -10.44 1.01 15.44
N LYS A 5 -10.40 0.01 16.32
CA LYS A 5 -9.21 -0.31 17.14
C LYS A 5 -8.04 -0.56 16.19
N LYS A 6 -6.95 0.20 16.34
CA LYS A 6 -5.75 -0.02 15.53
C LYS A 6 -5.24 -1.46 15.73
N PRO A 7 -4.85 -2.17 14.67
CA PRO A 7 -4.24 -3.50 14.78
C PRO A 7 -3.04 -3.46 15.73
N LYS A 8 -2.81 -4.54 16.49
CA LYS A 8 -1.64 -4.66 17.38
C LYS A 8 -0.33 -4.55 16.60
N ASP A 9 -0.31 -5.10 15.39
CA ASP A 9 0.84 -5.12 14.48
C ASP A 9 0.44 -4.58 13.10
N PRO A 10 0.35 -3.24 12.91
CA PRO A 10 -0.05 -2.66 11.63
C PRO A 10 0.98 -2.95 10.54
N ILE A 11 0.50 -3.22 9.33
CA ILE A 11 1.33 -3.24 8.12
C ILE A 11 1.13 -1.92 7.39
N PHE A 12 2.21 -1.16 7.28
CA PHE A 12 2.28 0.07 6.49
C PHE A 12 2.49 -0.28 5.02
N ASN A 13 2.01 0.57 4.11
CA ASN A 13 2.17 0.36 2.68
C ASN A 13 2.44 1.66 1.92
N ARG A 14 3.03 1.53 0.74
CA ARG A 14 3.30 2.62 -0.20
C ARG A 14 2.37 2.65 -1.42
N ILE A 15 1.30 1.85 -1.42
CA ILE A 15 0.42 1.66 -2.59
C ILE A 15 -0.04 3.00 -3.17
N ARG A 16 -0.47 3.93 -2.32
CA ARG A 16 -0.94 5.25 -2.77
C ARG A 16 0.16 6.04 -3.50
N VAL A 17 1.40 5.99 -2.99
CA VAL A 17 2.55 6.69 -3.56
C VAL A 17 2.95 6.02 -4.88
N LEU A 18 3.11 4.70 -4.88
CA LEU A 18 3.50 3.92 -6.06
C LEU A 18 2.51 4.04 -7.21
N ARG A 19 1.21 4.13 -6.90
CA ARG A 19 0.19 4.44 -7.90
C ARG A 19 0.34 5.85 -8.45
N ALA A 20 0.54 6.84 -7.58
CA ALA A 20 0.69 8.24 -8.01
C ALA A 20 1.94 8.44 -8.89
N GLU A 21 3.03 7.74 -8.59
CA GLU A 21 4.25 7.71 -9.42
C GLU A 21 4.02 7.17 -10.84
N ARG A 22 2.96 6.38 -11.05
CA ARG A 22 2.60 5.75 -12.33
C ARG A 22 1.31 6.30 -12.94
N ASP A 23 0.81 7.43 -12.44
CA ASP A 23 -0.49 8.02 -12.83
C ASP A 23 -1.66 7.01 -12.81
N MET A 24 -1.59 6.04 -11.89
CA MET A 24 -2.50 4.90 -11.83
C MET A 24 -3.65 5.16 -10.86
N SER A 25 -4.89 5.03 -11.34
CA SER A 25 -6.09 5.09 -10.51
C SER A 25 -6.27 3.83 -9.65
N ARG A 26 -7.14 3.91 -8.62
CA ARG A 26 -7.51 2.73 -7.82
C ARG A 26 -8.23 1.67 -8.66
N ASN A 27 -9.06 2.09 -9.63
CA ASN A 27 -9.78 1.17 -10.50
C ASN A 27 -8.82 0.39 -11.40
N GLN A 28 -7.82 1.06 -11.97
CA GLN A 28 -6.80 0.39 -12.79
C GLN A 28 -5.99 -0.62 -11.97
N LEU A 29 -5.53 -0.26 -10.78
CA LEU A 29 -4.83 -1.23 -9.92
C LEU A 29 -5.72 -2.41 -9.56
N ALA A 30 -6.99 -2.14 -9.23
CA ALA A 30 -7.94 -3.18 -8.85
C ALA A 30 -8.23 -4.16 -10.00
N GLU A 31 -8.32 -3.66 -11.23
CA GLU A 31 -8.47 -4.47 -12.45
C GLU A 31 -7.25 -5.36 -12.70
N LEU A 32 -6.02 -4.81 -12.57
CA LEU A 32 -4.77 -5.56 -12.75
C LEU A 32 -4.61 -6.70 -11.74
N ILE A 33 -5.18 -6.57 -10.55
CA ILE A 33 -5.13 -7.58 -9.49
C ILE A 33 -6.51 -8.18 -9.21
N ASP A 34 -7.46 -8.14 -10.13
CA ASP A 34 -8.77 -8.81 -10.00
C ASP A 34 -9.45 -8.65 -8.61
N VAL A 35 -9.59 -7.40 -8.14
CA VAL A 35 -10.31 -7.07 -6.90
C VAL A 35 -11.26 -5.90 -7.07
N ASN A 36 -12.10 -5.67 -6.07
CA ASN A 36 -12.92 -4.46 -6.01
C ASN A 36 -12.04 -3.21 -5.73
N PRO A 37 -12.26 -2.06 -6.40
CA PRO A 37 -11.55 -0.81 -6.10
C PRO A 37 -11.62 -0.34 -4.64
N GLN A 38 -12.69 -0.71 -3.92
CA GLN A 38 -12.82 -0.47 -2.49
C GLN A 38 -11.75 -1.19 -1.67
N THR A 39 -11.31 -2.37 -2.11
CA THR A 39 -10.21 -3.13 -1.50
C THR A 39 -8.93 -2.31 -1.55
N ILE A 40 -8.61 -1.70 -2.70
CA ILE A 40 -7.44 -0.82 -2.84
C ILE A 40 -7.53 0.36 -1.87
N GLY A 41 -8.71 1.00 -1.79
CA GLY A 41 -8.92 2.10 -0.86
C GLY A 41 -8.75 1.69 0.62
N ALA A 42 -9.20 0.50 1.00
CA ALA A 42 -9.04 -0.04 2.35
C ALA A 42 -7.59 -0.40 2.68
N LEU A 43 -6.85 -0.97 1.72
CA LEU A 43 -5.42 -1.25 1.85
C LEU A 43 -4.62 0.04 2.03
N GLU A 44 -4.87 1.07 1.23
CA GLU A 44 -4.17 2.36 1.35
C GLU A 44 -4.38 3.06 2.70
N ARG A 45 -5.53 2.83 3.33
CA ARG A 45 -5.82 3.35 4.69
C ARG A 45 -5.24 2.47 5.79
N GLY A 46 -4.75 1.27 5.47
CA GLY A 46 -4.32 0.28 6.44
C GLY A 46 -5.48 -0.27 7.28
N ASP A 47 -6.71 -0.31 6.73
CA ASP A 47 -7.89 -0.83 7.42
C ASP A 47 -7.72 -2.33 7.80
N HIS A 48 -6.96 -3.08 6.99
CA HIS A 48 -6.61 -4.49 7.20
C HIS A 48 -5.32 -4.84 6.46
N SER A 49 -4.70 -5.96 6.83
CA SER A 49 -3.56 -6.52 6.10
C SER A 49 -4.06 -7.34 4.89
N PRO A 50 -3.41 -7.24 3.71
CA PRO A 50 -3.74 -8.09 2.58
C PRO A 50 -3.40 -9.56 2.87
N SER A 51 -3.99 -10.49 2.11
CA SER A 51 -3.47 -11.85 2.02
C SER A 51 -2.07 -11.83 1.38
N LEU A 52 -1.30 -12.90 1.60
CA LEU A 52 0.03 -13.02 1.00
C LEU A 52 -0.02 -12.97 -0.53
N ASP A 53 -0.99 -13.66 -1.13
CA ASP A 53 -1.26 -13.64 -2.57
C ASP A 53 -1.54 -12.22 -3.09
N LEU A 54 -2.43 -11.47 -2.43
CA LEU A 54 -2.76 -10.11 -2.84
C LEU A 54 -1.55 -9.17 -2.70
N ALA A 55 -0.74 -9.37 -1.65
CA ALA A 55 0.49 -8.61 -1.48
C ALA A 55 1.46 -8.86 -2.64
N PHE A 56 1.67 -10.11 -3.05
CA PHE A 56 2.54 -10.43 -4.18
C PHE A 56 2.01 -9.89 -5.51
N ARG A 57 0.71 -10.02 -5.80
CA ARG A 57 0.13 -9.43 -7.03
C ARG A 57 0.31 -7.92 -7.10
N ILE A 58 0.23 -7.22 -5.97
CA ILE A 58 0.54 -5.78 -5.90
C ILE A 58 2.02 -5.52 -6.18
N CYS A 59 2.92 -6.35 -5.63
CA CYS A 59 4.35 -6.26 -5.89
C CYS A 59 4.67 -6.44 -7.37
N ASP A 60 4.03 -7.41 -8.03
CA ASP A 60 4.20 -7.69 -9.46
C ASP A 60 3.76 -6.51 -10.32
N VAL A 61 2.61 -5.87 -10.00
CA VAL A 61 2.14 -4.68 -10.74
C VAL A 61 3.12 -3.52 -10.66
N PHE A 62 3.81 -3.38 -9.53
CA PHE A 62 4.79 -2.31 -9.36
C PHE A 62 6.22 -2.70 -9.74
N ASP A 63 6.47 -3.97 -10.05
CA ASP A 63 7.81 -4.51 -10.28
C ASP A 63 8.78 -4.17 -9.12
N LEU A 64 8.32 -4.44 -7.90
CA LEU A 64 9.04 -4.12 -6.66
C LEU A 64 8.97 -5.28 -5.66
N PRO A 65 10.01 -5.47 -4.82
CA PRO A 65 9.95 -6.48 -3.77
C PRO A 65 8.97 -6.07 -2.65
N VAL A 66 8.57 -7.05 -1.83
CA VAL A 66 7.55 -6.85 -0.79
C VAL A 66 7.92 -5.76 0.21
N GLU A 67 9.19 -5.66 0.61
CA GLU A 67 9.70 -4.66 1.55
C GLU A 67 9.68 -3.22 0.98
N ALA A 68 9.65 -3.07 -0.34
CA ALA A 68 9.50 -1.76 -0.98
C ALA A 68 8.04 -1.29 -0.98
N VAL A 69 7.08 -2.23 -0.94
CA VAL A 69 5.65 -1.94 -0.98
C VAL A 69 5.03 -1.93 0.42
N PHE A 70 5.46 -2.82 1.31
CA PHE A 70 4.92 -3.06 2.64
C PHE A 70 6.01 -3.05 3.71
N SER A 71 5.67 -2.59 4.92
CA SER A 71 6.61 -2.58 6.04
C SER A 71 5.90 -2.76 7.38
N ARG A 72 6.64 -3.28 8.38
CA ARG A 72 6.22 -3.32 9.79
C ARG A 72 6.44 -1.99 10.52
N SER A 73 7.19 -1.07 9.91
CA SER A 73 7.45 0.28 10.39
C SER A 73 6.91 1.33 9.41
N GLU A 74 6.60 2.52 9.92
CA GLU A 74 6.18 3.64 9.06
C GLU A 74 7.26 3.98 8.04
N PHE A 75 6.85 4.24 6.79
CA PHE A 75 7.76 4.71 5.77
C PHE A 75 8.08 6.19 6.01
N ALA A 76 9.36 6.51 6.11
CA ALA A 76 9.81 7.90 6.12
C ALA A 76 9.39 8.60 4.82
N PRO A 77 8.99 9.88 4.87
CA PRO A 77 8.78 10.67 3.67
C PRO A 77 10.05 10.74 2.81
N MET A 78 9.93 10.65 1.49
CA MET A 78 11.10 10.73 0.60
C MET A 78 11.87 12.05 0.76
N SER A 79 11.17 13.15 1.07
CA SER A 79 11.79 14.45 1.34
C SER A 79 12.76 14.40 2.52
N THR A 80 12.47 13.63 3.58
CA THR A 80 13.38 13.54 4.72
C THR A 80 14.63 12.74 4.37
N ALA A 81 14.52 11.72 3.52
CA ALA A 81 15.68 10.95 3.05
C ALA A 81 16.59 11.76 2.12
N ILE A 82 16.01 12.65 1.29
CA ILE A 82 16.76 13.45 0.31
C ILE A 82 17.46 14.66 0.97
N TYR A 83 16.85 15.27 1.99
CA TYR A 83 17.34 16.52 2.61
C TYR A 83 17.90 16.35 4.03
N GLN A 84 18.17 15.12 4.48
CA GLN A 84 18.97 14.88 5.68
C GLN A 84 20.42 15.34 5.41
N LYS A 85 20.69 16.63 5.67
CA LYS A 85 22.05 17.15 5.86
C LYS A 85 22.58 16.76 7.23
#